data_AF-A0A139LVA8-F1
#
_entry.id   AF-A0A139LVA8-F1
#
_cell.length_a   1.000
_cell.length_b   1.000
_cell.length_c   1.000
_cell.angle_alpha   90.00
_cell.angle_beta   90.00
_cell.angle_gamma   90.00
#
_symmetry.space_group_name_H-M   'P 1'
#
loop_
_entity.id
_entity.type
_entity.pdbx_description
1 polymer ?
#
loop_
_entity_poly.entity_id
_entity_poly.type
_entity_poly.pdbx_seq_one_letter_code
_entity_poly.pdbx_strand_id
1 'polypeptide(L)'
;MKTKALLKSFALCLIAIFTISAHAQISTNELPPSFSSALFSVRSGDVINLPIPDVAEALHEDSLFADMKDIPYRIGLPITVNYTLENSGNWHVLGDSVRVWRLRLHVDKAKALSLNYDRFWLPEKAKFFVYSADKTFCIGGFTDLNNKGAKKNPANFATGLVAGSDIILEYYEPINAIRGIISIDKVIYAYKDILTYSGNTRTLGFGDALSCNVNVNCPEGDGWQKEKRAVACIYYDGYLCTGALINNTSGEDYFLTANHCFSNYDAQGNSQINQMIFLLEL
;
A
#
# COMPACT_ATOMS: atom_id res chain seq x y z
N MET A 1 36.43 32.54 30.59
CA MET A 1 35.10 31.90 30.62
C MET A 1 34.36 31.88 29.29
N LYS A 2 34.52 32.89 28.40
CA LYS A 2 33.80 32.96 27.11
C LYS A 2 34.20 31.89 26.05
N THR A 3 35.46 31.45 26.02
CA THR A 3 35.96 30.45 25.05
C THR A 3 35.46 29.02 25.28
N LYS A 4 35.18 28.63 26.52
CA LYS A 4 34.60 27.30 26.83
C LYS A 4 33.11 27.19 26.47
N ALA A 5 32.39 28.32 26.42
CA ALA A 5 30.99 28.37 26.00
C ALA A 5 30.84 28.26 24.47
N LEU A 6 31.75 28.90 23.72
CA LEU A 6 31.82 28.80 22.26
C LEU A 6 32.15 27.38 21.78
N LEU A 7 33.06 26.68 22.44
CA LEU A 7 33.41 25.29 22.08
C LEU A 7 32.26 24.30 22.35
N LYS A 8 31.49 24.51 23.43
CA LYS A 8 30.29 23.71 23.73
C LYS A 8 29.15 23.99 22.74
N SER A 9 28.98 25.24 22.30
CA SER A 9 27.99 25.61 21.28
C SER A 9 28.33 25.04 19.90
N PHE A 10 29.61 24.96 19.55
CA PHE A 10 30.07 24.38 18.28
C PHE A 10 29.90 22.85 18.26
N ALA A 11 30.17 22.18 19.39
CA ALA A 11 29.93 20.74 19.54
C ALA A 11 28.43 20.37 19.51
N LEU A 12 27.56 21.22 20.06
CA LEU A 12 26.10 21.02 20.00
C LEU A 12 25.54 21.21 18.57
N CYS A 13 26.09 22.15 17.80
CA CYS A 13 25.75 22.31 16.37
C CYS A 13 26.24 21.15 15.50
N LEU A 14 27.39 20.54 15.79
CA LEU A 14 27.90 19.39 15.03
C LEU A 14 27.09 18.11 15.28
N ILE A 15 26.54 17.93 16.49
CA ILE A 15 25.65 16.79 16.79
C ILE A 15 24.27 16.96 16.13
N ALA A 16 23.79 18.19 15.95
CA ALA A 16 22.53 18.48 15.26
C ALA A 16 22.59 18.26 13.73
N ILE A 17 23.78 18.27 13.13
CA ILE A 17 23.97 18.00 11.68
C ILE A 17 24.05 16.49 11.40
N PHE A 18 24.28 15.67 12.42
CA PHE A 18 24.23 14.20 12.34
C PHE A 18 22.86 13.64 12.76
N THR A 19 21.76 14.37 12.54
CA THR A 19 20.44 13.73 12.48
C THR A 19 20.43 12.81 11.26
N ILE A 20 20.73 11.55 11.55
CA ILE A 20 20.61 10.38 10.71
C ILE A 20 19.34 10.53 9.89
N SER A 21 19.50 10.76 8.60
CA SER A 21 18.40 10.65 7.65
C SER A 21 18.05 9.16 7.59
N ALA A 22 17.22 8.70 8.53
CA ALA A 22 16.66 7.37 8.48
C ALA A 22 15.71 7.33 7.27
N HIS A 23 16.24 6.91 6.11
CA HIS A 23 15.44 6.59 4.94
C HIS A 23 14.79 5.22 5.20
N ALA A 24 13.79 5.19 6.07
CA ALA A 24 13.02 3.98 6.36
C ALA A 24 11.96 3.69 5.27
N GLN A 25 11.70 4.65 4.38
CA GLN A 25 10.81 4.44 3.25
C GLN A 25 11.57 3.78 2.10
N ILE A 26 11.20 2.54 1.77
CA ILE A 26 11.79 1.78 0.66
C ILE A 26 11.35 2.36 -0.71
N SER A 27 10.36 3.25 -0.72
CA SER A 27 9.89 3.97 -1.91
C SER A 27 10.71 5.24 -2.17
N THR A 28 10.96 5.54 -3.45
CA THR A 28 11.85 6.63 -3.88
C THR A 28 11.23 8.04 -3.81
N ASN A 29 9.97 8.19 -3.37
CA ASN A 29 9.21 9.46 -3.39
C ASN A 29 9.13 10.16 -4.75
N GLU A 30 9.45 9.45 -5.83
CA GLU A 30 9.33 9.97 -7.19
C GLU A 30 7.89 9.90 -7.67
N LEU A 31 7.55 10.73 -8.66
CA LEU A 31 6.28 10.65 -9.37
C LEU A 31 6.41 9.77 -10.63
N PRO A 32 5.32 9.12 -11.07
CA PRO A 32 5.31 8.33 -12.29
C PRO A 32 5.71 9.19 -13.50
N PRO A 33 6.52 8.68 -14.45
CA PRO A 33 6.84 9.38 -15.70
C PRO A 33 5.64 10.02 -16.40
N SER A 34 4.47 9.36 -16.38
CA SER A 34 3.24 9.87 -17.01
C SER A 34 2.63 11.13 -16.38
N PHE A 35 3.11 11.56 -15.22
CA PHE A 35 2.65 12.80 -14.61
C PHE A 35 3.23 14.03 -15.31
N SER A 36 4.41 13.88 -15.91
CA SER A 36 5.18 14.99 -16.50
C SER A 36 5.05 15.12 -18.02
N SER A 37 4.47 14.13 -18.70
CA SER A 37 4.44 14.09 -20.17
C SER A 37 3.04 13.86 -20.74
N ALA A 38 2.64 14.72 -21.66
CA ALA A 38 1.39 14.61 -22.42
C ALA A 38 1.38 13.42 -23.38
N LEU A 39 2.53 12.80 -23.65
CA LEU A 39 2.64 11.59 -24.50
C LEU A 39 1.90 10.38 -23.92
N PHE A 40 1.53 10.44 -22.64
CA PHE A 40 0.83 9.39 -21.91
C PHE A 40 -0.69 9.60 -21.79
N SER A 41 -1.30 10.33 -22.73
CA SER A 41 -2.76 10.47 -22.78
C SER A 41 -3.43 9.10 -22.96
N VAL A 42 -4.23 8.67 -21.98
CA VAL A 42 -4.96 7.39 -22.00
C VAL A 42 -6.10 7.48 -23.02
N ARG A 43 -6.18 6.54 -23.97
CA ARG A 43 -7.33 6.43 -24.87
C ARG A 43 -8.40 5.56 -24.21
N SER A 44 -9.67 5.79 -24.53
CA SER A 44 -10.79 5.02 -23.94
C SER A 44 -10.70 3.50 -24.16
N GLY A 45 -9.95 3.05 -25.18
CA GLY A 45 -9.73 1.62 -25.46
C GLY A 45 -8.65 0.96 -24.59
N ASP A 46 -7.94 1.72 -23.75
CA ASP A 46 -6.84 1.23 -22.92
C ASP A 46 -7.30 0.84 -21.50
N VAL A 47 -8.61 0.85 -21.25
CA VAL A 47 -9.24 0.58 -19.95
C VAL A 47 -9.83 -0.83 -19.96
N ILE A 48 -9.40 -1.66 -19.01
CA ILE A 48 -10.03 -2.96 -18.78
C ILE A 48 -11.14 -2.79 -17.75
N ASN A 49 -12.38 -2.99 -18.18
CA ASN A 49 -13.55 -2.98 -17.31
C ASN A 49 -13.74 -4.36 -16.68
N LEU A 50 -13.79 -4.40 -15.36
CA LEU A 50 -13.97 -5.61 -14.56
C LEU A 50 -15.43 -5.70 -14.05
N PRO A 51 -15.94 -6.91 -13.81
CA PRO A 51 -17.27 -7.10 -13.27
C PRO A 51 -17.36 -6.58 -11.83
N ILE A 52 -18.53 -6.06 -11.45
CA ILE A 52 -18.84 -5.73 -10.06
C ILE A 52 -19.16 -7.06 -9.35
N PRO A 53 -18.50 -7.38 -8.22
CA PRO A 53 -18.84 -8.56 -7.42
C PRO A 53 -20.21 -8.41 -6.73
N ASP A 54 -20.78 -9.50 -6.20
CA ASP A 54 -22.09 -9.45 -5.52
C ASP A 54 -22.00 -8.76 -4.14
N VAL A 55 -22.13 -7.44 -4.16
CA VAL A 55 -22.09 -6.60 -2.96
C VAL A 55 -23.32 -6.83 -2.07
N ALA A 56 -24.48 -7.15 -2.67
CA ALA A 56 -25.72 -7.33 -1.91
C ALA A 56 -25.64 -8.59 -1.04
N GLU A 57 -25.13 -9.68 -1.61
CA GLU A 57 -24.84 -10.91 -0.89
C GLU A 57 -23.81 -10.67 0.23
N ALA A 58 -22.69 -10.00 -0.09
CA ALA A 58 -21.66 -9.72 0.91
C ALA A 58 -22.18 -8.87 2.09
N LEU A 59 -23.02 -7.86 1.83
CA LEU A 59 -23.65 -7.06 2.88
C LEU A 59 -24.63 -7.88 3.71
N HIS A 60 -25.36 -8.81 3.09
CA HIS A 60 -26.25 -9.71 3.80
C HIS A 60 -25.46 -10.63 4.74
N GLU A 61 -24.40 -11.29 4.25
CA GLU A 61 -23.51 -12.12 5.08
C GLU A 61 -22.92 -11.33 6.24
N ASP A 62 -22.39 -10.12 5.98
CA ASP A 62 -21.82 -9.25 7.01
C ASP A 62 -22.86 -8.94 8.11
N SER A 63 -24.13 -8.75 7.75
CA SER A 63 -25.21 -8.49 8.71
C SER A 63 -25.53 -9.67 9.63
N LEU A 64 -25.34 -10.91 9.15
CA LEU A 64 -25.57 -12.12 9.95
C LEU A 64 -24.51 -12.29 11.05
N PHE A 65 -23.36 -11.65 10.85
CA PHE A 65 -22.17 -11.80 11.66
C PHE A 65 -21.75 -10.51 12.39
N ALA A 66 -22.59 -9.47 12.34
CA ALA A 66 -22.28 -8.15 12.88
C ALA A 66 -21.91 -8.17 14.39
N ASP A 67 -22.48 -9.08 15.16
CA ASP A 67 -22.24 -9.22 16.61
C ASP A 67 -21.15 -10.26 16.95
N MET A 68 -20.58 -10.93 15.95
CA MET A 68 -19.53 -11.94 16.17
C MET A 68 -18.14 -11.32 16.20
N LYS A 69 -17.42 -11.54 17.31
CA LYS A 69 -16.10 -10.96 17.56
C LYS A 69 -14.93 -11.68 16.87
N ASP A 70 -15.15 -12.87 16.33
CA ASP A 70 -14.11 -13.71 15.74
C ASP A 70 -14.01 -13.60 14.20
N ILE A 71 -14.71 -12.63 13.60
CA ILE A 71 -14.71 -12.43 12.16
C ILE A 71 -14.03 -11.09 11.83
N PRO A 72 -13.00 -11.09 10.97
CA PRO A 72 -12.35 -9.85 10.52
C PRO A 72 -13.32 -8.90 9.83
N TYR A 73 -13.04 -7.60 9.90
CA TYR A 73 -13.89 -6.60 9.27
C TYR A 73 -13.69 -6.59 7.75
N ARG A 74 -14.61 -7.21 7.01
CA ARG A 74 -14.58 -7.22 5.54
C ARG A 74 -14.94 -5.83 4.99
N ILE A 75 -14.10 -5.29 4.12
CA ILE A 75 -14.33 -4.03 3.40
C ILE A 75 -14.33 -4.19 1.88
N GLY A 76 -13.82 -5.32 1.38
CA GLY A 76 -13.67 -5.55 -0.05
C GLY A 76 -13.85 -7.00 -0.46
N LEU A 77 -14.13 -7.19 -1.75
CA LEU A 77 -14.34 -8.48 -2.38
C LEU A 77 -13.28 -8.70 -3.47
N PRO A 78 -12.64 -9.88 -3.53
CA PRO A 78 -11.64 -10.16 -4.55
C PRO A 78 -12.31 -10.43 -5.91
N ILE A 79 -11.75 -9.84 -6.95
CA ILE A 79 -12.00 -10.18 -8.36
C ILE A 79 -10.75 -10.88 -8.88
N THR A 80 -10.87 -12.18 -9.17
CA THR A 80 -9.75 -12.96 -9.72
C THR A 80 -9.44 -12.52 -11.15
N VAL A 81 -8.18 -12.25 -11.42
CA VAL A 81 -7.68 -11.80 -12.73
C VAL A 81 -6.37 -12.51 -13.08
N ASN A 82 -5.87 -12.29 -14.29
CA ASN A 82 -4.55 -12.74 -14.71
C ASN A 82 -3.95 -11.72 -15.68
N TYR A 83 -3.36 -10.67 -15.12
CA TYR A 83 -2.76 -9.59 -15.90
C TYR A 83 -1.26 -9.54 -15.67
N THR A 84 -0.51 -9.57 -16.77
CA THR A 84 0.94 -9.51 -16.80
C THR A 84 1.42 -8.43 -17.75
N LEU A 85 2.73 -8.18 -17.73
CA LEU A 85 3.41 -7.28 -18.65
C LEU A 85 3.28 -7.68 -20.14
N GLU A 86 2.91 -8.93 -20.42
CA GLU A 86 2.85 -9.51 -21.77
C GLU A 86 1.42 -9.62 -22.31
N ASN A 87 0.42 -9.81 -21.45
CA ASN A 87 -0.95 -10.10 -21.89
C ASN A 87 -1.93 -8.92 -21.72
N SER A 88 -1.49 -7.83 -21.11
CA SER A 88 -2.33 -6.70 -20.74
C SER A 88 -1.54 -5.40 -20.74
N GLY A 89 -2.26 -4.27 -20.70
CA GLY A 89 -1.68 -2.95 -20.70
C GLY A 89 -0.98 -2.57 -22.00
N ASN A 90 -0.41 -1.38 -22.02
CA ASN A 90 0.21 -0.80 -23.20
C ASN A 90 1.65 -0.40 -22.89
N TRP A 91 2.56 -0.78 -23.79
CA TRP A 91 3.95 -0.37 -23.77
C TRP A 91 4.15 0.89 -24.61
N HIS A 92 4.82 1.88 -24.04
CA HIS A 92 5.24 3.10 -24.70
C HIS A 92 6.76 3.23 -24.58
N VAL A 93 7.43 3.50 -25.70
CA VAL A 93 8.86 3.79 -25.71
C VAL A 93 9.04 5.30 -25.61
N LEU A 94 9.85 5.76 -24.67
CA LEU A 94 10.21 7.17 -24.50
C LEU A 94 11.65 7.39 -24.97
N GLY A 95 11.79 7.99 -26.16
CA GLY A 95 13.09 8.17 -26.81
C GLY A 95 13.81 6.84 -27.02
N ASP A 96 15.14 6.84 -26.89
CA ASP A 96 15.97 5.65 -27.16
C ASP A 96 16.45 4.93 -25.90
N SER A 97 15.97 5.34 -24.72
CA SER A 97 16.53 4.86 -23.44
C SER A 97 15.51 4.16 -22.53
N VAL A 98 14.22 4.42 -22.69
CA VAL A 98 13.20 4.05 -21.71
C VAL A 98 11.98 3.41 -22.37
N ARG A 99 11.39 2.44 -21.68
CA ARG A 99 10.05 1.94 -21.98
C ARG A 99 9.18 1.96 -20.72
N VAL A 100 7.91 2.27 -20.91
CA VAL A 100 6.91 2.41 -19.86
C VAL A 100 5.72 1.56 -20.22
N TRP A 101 5.32 0.67 -19.33
CA TRP A 101 4.09 -0.10 -19.41
C TRP A 101 3.04 0.53 -18.52
N ARG A 102 1.80 0.63 -19.03
CA ARG A 102 0.66 1.14 -18.27
C ARG A 102 -0.55 0.25 -18.42
N LEU A 103 -1.22 0.00 -17.32
CA LEU A 103 -2.48 -0.73 -17.27
C LEU A 103 -3.48 0.07 -16.45
N ARG A 104 -4.67 0.32 -17.00
CA ARG A 104 -5.79 0.93 -16.28
C ARG A 104 -6.90 -0.08 -16.12
N LEU A 105 -7.29 -0.31 -14.86
CA LEU A 105 -8.38 -1.17 -14.48
C LEU A 105 -9.52 -0.31 -13.94
N HIS A 106 -10.74 -0.65 -14.34
CA HIS A 106 -11.95 0.04 -13.90
C HIS A 106 -12.95 -0.97 -13.34
N VAL A 107 -13.50 -0.68 -12.15
CA VAL A 107 -14.64 -1.40 -11.57
C VAL A 107 -15.67 -0.37 -11.13
N ASP A 108 -16.84 -0.37 -11.78
CA ASP A 108 -17.88 0.62 -11.52
C ASP A 108 -18.31 0.62 -10.04
N LYS A 109 -18.56 1.81 -9.49
CA LYS A 109 -19.01 2.06 -8.11
C LYS A 109 -18.07 1.63 -6.97
N ALA A 110 -16.86 1.13 -7.26
CA ALA A 110 -15.87 0.90 -6.21
C ALA A 110 -15.58 2.17 -5.40
N LYS A 111 -15.50 2.02 -4.08
CA LYS A 111 -15.06 3.10 -3.17
C LYS A 111 -13.54 3.25 -3.22
N ALA A 112 -12.84 2.13 -3.31
CA ALA A 112 -11.41 2.05 -3.56
C ALA A 112 -11.07 0.71 -4.23
N LEU A 113 -9.90 0.64 -4.83
CA LEU A 113 -9.33 -0.58 -5.41
C LEU A 113 -7.95 -0.85 -4.80
N SER A 114 -7.59 -2.11 -4.62
CA SER A 114 -6.22 -2.53 -4.34
C SER A 114 -5.86 -3.74 -5.20
N LEU A 115 -4.59 -4.12 -5.19
CA LEU A 115 -4.06 -5.16 -6.08
C LEU A 115 -3.18 -6.14 -5.29
N ASN A 116 -3.42 -7.42 -5.54
CA ASN A 116 -2.56 -8.51 -5.14
C ASN A 116 -1.81 -9.03 -6.36
N TYR A 117 -0.56 -9.42 -6.12
CA TYR A 117 0.34 -9.97 -7.12
C TYR A 117 0.81 -11.35 -6.66
N ASP A 118 0.58 -12.38 -7.46
CA ASP A 118 1.08 -13.74 -7.21
C ASP A 118 2.58 -13.84 -7.52
N ARG A 119 3.08 -13.03 -8.46
CA ARG A 119 4.52 -12.98 -8.80
C ARG A 119 4.95 -11.54 -9.04
N PHE A 120 5.88 -11.07 -8.21
CA PHE A 120 6.44 -9.73 -8.31
C PHE A 120 7.95 -9.76 -8.19
N TRP A 121 8.63 -9.16 -9.15
CA TRP A 121 10.08 -8.92 -9.11
C TRP A 121 10.46 -7.77 -10.04
N LEU A 122 11.19 -6.79 -9.52
CA LEU A 122 11.72 -5.67 -10.29
C LEU A 122 13.25 -5.79 -10.44
N PRO A 123 13.81 -5.57 -11.63
CA PRO A 123 15.24 -5.45 -11.83
C PRO A 123 15.74 -4.08 -11.34
N GLU A 124 17.05 -3.98 -11.12
CA GLU A 124 17.68 -2.69 -10.82
C GLU A 124 17.29 -1.62 -11.85
N LYS A 125 17.11 -0.38 -11.37
CA LYS A 125 16.72 0.81 -12.16
C LYS A 125 15.31 0.77 -12.74
N ALA A 126 14.56 -0.30 -12.55
CA ALA A 126 13.15 -0.31 -12.86
C ALA A 126 12.34 0.29 -11.71
N LYS A 127 11.18 0.85 -12.04
CA LYS A 127 10.29 1.50 -11.07
C LYS A 127 8.86 1.10 -11.31
N PHE A 128 8.10 0.97 -10.23
CA PHE A 128 6.68 0.64 -10.30
C PHE A 128 5.84 1.57 -9.43
N PHE A 129 4.70 1.97 -9.97
CA PHE A 129 3.77 2.92 -9.37
C PHE A 129 2.33 2.45 -9.55
N VAL A 130 1.48 2.80 -8.59
CA VAL A 130 0.04 2.56 -8.62
C VAL A 130 -0.67 3.84 -8.18
N TYR A 131 -1.59 4.38 -8.98
CA TYR A 131 -2.16 5.70 -8.74
C TYR A 131 -3.61 5.84 -9.22
N SER A 132 -4.28 6.89 -8.73
CA SER A 132 -5.66 7.24 -9.08
C SER A 132 -5.75 7.91 -10.46
N ALA A 133 -6.88 7.77 -11.15
CA ALA A 133 -7.06 8.36 -12.49
C ALA A 133 -6.92 9.88 -12.55
N ASP A 134 -7.28 10.57 -11.47
CA ASP A 134 -7.13 12.02 -11.33
C ASP A 134 -5.72 12.46 -10.91
N LYS A 135 -4.79 11.50 -10.72
CA LYS A 135 -3.39 11.70 -10.31
C LYS A 135 -3.22 12.39 -8.95
N THR A 136 -4.28 12.46 -8.13
CA THR A 136 -4.22 13.08 -6.80
C THR A 136 -3.58 12.18 -5.75
N PHE A 137 -3.54 10.87 -5.99
CA PHE A 137 -2.97 9.88 -5.09
C PHE A 137 -2.08 8.90 -5.85
N CYS A 138 -0.89 8.65 -5.31
CA CYS A 138 0.10 7.75 -5.90
C CYS A 138 0.82 6.95 -4.81
N ILE A 139 0.88 5.64 -5.02
CA ILE A 139 1.64 4.68 -4.23
C ILE A 139 2.83 4.22 -5.08
N GLY A 140 3.99 4.10 -4.45
CA GLY A 140 5.14 3.46 -5.08
C GLY A 140 6.28 4.41 -5.32
N GLY A 141 6.91 4.29 -6.50
CA GLY A 141 8.37 4.42 -6.57
C GLY A 141 9.01 3.14 -6.03
N PHE A 142 8.33 2.00 -6.23
CA PHE A 142 8.85 0.69 -5.85
C PHE A 142 10.01 0.33 -6.78
N THR A 143 11.08 -0.19 -6.20
CA THR A 143 12.31 -0.58 -6.90
C THR A 143 12.66 -2.02 -6.59
N ASP A 144 13.83 -2.49 -7.05
CA ASP A 144 14.36 -3.79 -6.69
C ASP A 144 14.54 -3.98 -5.16
N LEU A 145 14.67 -2.89 -4.40
CA LEU A 145 14.71 -2.91 -2.93
C LEU A 145 13.40 -3.40 -2.29
N ASN A 146 12.29 -3.40 -3.03
CA ASN A 146 11.01 -3.91 -2.55
C ASN A 146 10.79 -5.40 -2.83
N ASN A 147 11.70 -6.06 -3.55
CA ASN A 147 11.56 -7.46 -3.89
C ASN A 147 11.62 -8.35 -2.64
N LYS A 148 10.59 -9.18 -2.45
CA LYS A 148 10.54 -10.19 -1.38
C LYS A 148 11.06 -11.56 -1.82
N GLY A 149 11.36 -11.73 -3.11
CA GLY A 149 11.87 -12.97 -3.71
C GLY A 149 12.88 -12.68 -4.81
N ALA A 150 13.55 -13.73 -5.28
CA ALA A 150 14.50 -13.62 -6.39
C ALA A 150 13.78 -13.79 -7.73
N LYS A 151 14.35 -13.28 -8.84
CA LYS A 151 13.78 -13.44 -10.19
C LYS A 151 13.37 -14.89 -10.53
N LYS A 152 14.16 -15.88 -10.09
CA LYS A 152 13.92 -17.32 -10.34
C LYS A 152 12.77 -17.91 -9.52
N ASN A 153 12.41 -17.24 -8.43
CA ASN A 153 11.34 -17.62 -7.52
C ASN A 153 10.70 -16.33 -6.96
N PRO A 154 9.96 -15.59 -7.80
CA PRO A 154 9.38 -14.33 -7.41
C PRO A 154 8.34 -14.57 -6.31
N ALA A 155 8.30 -13.68 -5.32
CA ALA A 155 7.36 -13.77 -4.23
C ALA A 155 6.07 -12.99 -4.55
N ASN A 156 5.03 -13.25 -3.76
CA ASN A 156 3.81 -12.45 -3.79
C ASN A 156 4.08 -11.01 -3.31
N PHE A 157 3.26 -10.08 -3.77
CA PHE A 157 3.30 -8.67 -3.36
C PHE A 157 1.88 -8.10 -3.27
N ALA A 158 1.75 -6.94 -2.65
CA ALA A 158 0.49 -6.19 -2.60
C ALA A 158 0.77 -4.69 -2.57
N THR A 159 -0.18 -3.92 -3.09
CA THR A 159 -0.16 -2.45 -3.02
C THR A 159 -1.36 -1.94 -2.26
N GLY A 160 -1.20 -0.79 -1.59
CA GLY A 160 -2.27 -0.14 -0.83
C GLY A 160 -3.49 0.23 -1.67
N LEU A 161 -4.54 0.68 -0.97
CA LEU A 161 -5.80 1.09 -1.57
C LEU A 161 -5.65 2.41 -2.32
N VAL A 162 -6.28 2.51 -3.50
CA VAL A 162 -6.42 3.71 -4.30
C VAL A 162 -7.89 4.07 -4.36
N ALA A 163 -8.24 5.30 -3.97
CA ALA A 163 -9.62 5.75 -3.91
C ALA A 163 -10.27 5.82 -5.31
N GLY A 164 -11.53 5.41 -5.39
CA GLY A 164 -12.35 5.47 -6.59
C GLY A 164 -12.43 4.17 -7.40
N SER A 165 -13.06 4.29 -8.57
CA SER A 165 -13.37 3.19 -9.49
C SER A 165 -12.29 2.86 -10.49
N ASP A 166 -11.19 3.61 -10.48
CA ASP A 166 -10.10 3.47 -11.43
C ASP A 166 -8.78 3.35 -10.69
N ILE A 167 -7.97 2.39 -11.12
CA ILE A 167 -6.60 2.22 -10.64
C ILE A 167 -5.67 2.05 -11.84
N ILE A 168 -4.57 2.79 -11.84
CA ILE A 168 -3.58 2.75 -12.90
C ILE A 168 -2.27 2.24 -12.34
N LEU A 169 -1.70 1.27 -13.03
CA LEU A 169 -0.39 0.73 -12.77
C LEU A 169 0.57 1.27 -13.83
N GLU A 170 1.77 1.65 -13.40
CA GLU A 170 2.82 2.12 -14.29
C GLU A 170 4.15 1.49 -13.92
N TYR A 171 4.71 0.77 -14.88
CA TYR A 171 6.02 0.14 -14.78
C TYR A 171 6.98 0.81 -15.76
N TYR A 172 8.11 1.26 -15.23
CA TYR A 172 9.18 1.89 -15.98
C TYR A 172 10.41 0.99 -15.97
N GLU A 173 11.08 0.90 -17.12
CA GLU A 173 12.41 0.29 -17.19
C GLU A 173 13.27 0.89 -18.31
N PRO A 174 14.61 0.86 -18.16
CA PRO A 174 15.52 1.11 -19.27
C PRO A 174 15.32 0.09 -20.41
N ILE A 175 15.46 0.51 -21.68
CA ILE A 175 15.26 -0.38 -22.85
C ILE A 175 16.18 -1.61 -22.81
N ASN A 176 17.41 -1.44 -22.31
CA ASN A 176 18.42 -2.50 -22.20
C ASN A 176 18.33 -3.28 -20.88
N ALA A 177 17.34 -3.00 -20.03
CA ALA A 177 17.16 -3.73 -18.79
C ALA A 177 16.50 -5.09 -19.05
N ILE A 178 16.83 -6.02 -18.16
CA ILE A 178 16.08 -7.26 -17.98
C ILE A 178 14.62 -6.87 -17.69
N ARG A 179 13.65 -7.61 -18.25
CA ARG A 179 12.22 -7.39 -17.95
C ARG A 179 11.90 -7.74 -16.50
N GLY A 180 11.12 -6.89 -15.83
CA GLY A 180 10.49 -7.24 -14.55
C GLY A 180 9.45 -8.35 -14.68
N ILE A 181 8.97 -8.82 -13.53
CA ILE A 181 7.88 -9.79 -13.41
C ILE A 181 6.80 -9.09 -12.60
N ILE A 182 5.66 -8.83 -13.21
CA ILE A 182 4.47 -8.30 -12.55
C ILE A 182 3.32 -9.16 -13.04
N SER A 183 2.70 -9.89 -12.13
CA SER A 183 1.56 -10.77 -12.36
C SER A 183 0.52 -10.44 -11.29
N ILE A 184 -0.64 -9.95 -11.74
CA ILE A 184 -1.76 -9.55 -10.89
C ILE A 184 -2.76 -10.70 -10.90
N ASP A 185 -3.09 -11.22 -9.72
CA ASP A 185 -4.01 -12.33 -9.55
C ASP A 185 -5.36 -11.91 -8.94
N LYS A 186 -5.38 -10.79 -8.20
CA LYS A 186 -6.64 -10.22 -7.68
C LYS A 186 -6.67 -8.70 -7.75
N VAL A 187 -7.86 -8.19 -8.09
CA VAL A 187 -8.25 -6.80 -7.84
C VAL A 187 -9.25 -6.82 -6.69
N ILE A 188 -8.97 -6.09 -5.62
CA ILE A 188 -9.89 -6.04 -4.48
C ILE A 188 -10.83 -4.85 -4.66
N TYR A 189 -12.12 -5.14 -4.76
CA TYR A 189 -13.21 -4.17 -4.85
C TYR A 189 -13.65 -3.74 -3.45
N ALA A 190 -13.23 -2.57 -2.98
CA ALA A 190 -13.71 -2.04 -1.71
C ALA A 190 -15.12 -1.44 -1.88
N TYR A 191 -16.09 -1.99 -1.17
CA TYR A 191 -17.51 -1.60 -1.25
C TYR A 191 -17.97 -0.75 -0.06
N LYS A 192 -17.27 -0.84 1.07
CA LYS A 192 -17.52 0.02 2.25
C LYS A 192 -16.78 1.35 2.12
N ASP A 193 -17.34 2.38 2.73
CA ASP A 193 -16.68 3.68 2.76
C ASP A 193 -15.51 3.63 3.73
N ILE A 194 -14.31 3.78 3.20
CA ILE A 194 -13.04 3.76 3.93
C ILE A 194 -12.25 5.05 3.66
N LEU A 195 -12.92 6.05 3.10
CA LEU A 195 -12.35 7.33 2.74
C LEU A 195 -12.72 8.38 3.78
N THR A 196 -11.75 9.18 4.18
CA THR A 196 -11.96 10.45 4.87
C THR A 196 -11.76 11.60 3.90
N TYR A 197 -12.44 12.70 4.19
CA TYR A 197 -12.39 13.92 3.38
C TYR A 197 -11.69 15.01 4.16
N SER A 198 -10.60 15.54 3.60
CA SER A 198 -9.96 16.76 4.08
C SER A 198 -10.05 17.80 2.96
N GLY A 199 -11.06 18.68 3.06
CA GLY A 199 -11.40 19.61 1.98
C GLY A 199 -11.87 18.85 0.72
N ASN A 200 -11.19 19.09 -0.42
CA ASN A 200 -11.46 18.40 -1.69
C ASN A 200 -10.61 17.13 -1.88
N THR A 201 -9.76 16.78 -0.91
CA THR A 201 -8.83 15.65 -1.00
C THR A 201 -9.45 14.42 -0.33
N ARG A 202 -9.50 13.31 -1.07
CA ARG A 202 -9.88 11.99 -0.55
C ARG A 202 -8.65 11.29 0.01
N THR A 203 -8.64 11.03 1.30
CA THR A 203 -7.62 10.20 1.96
C THR A 203 -8.26 8.90 2.41
N LEU A 204 -7.48 7.84 2.56
CA LEU A 204 -7.93 6.69 3.32
C LEU A 204 -8.00 7.14 4.79
N GLY A 205 -9.15 6.93 5.42
CA GLY A 205 -9.28 7.13 6.87
C GLY A 205 -10.23 6.12 7.50
N PHE A 206 -10.37 4.96 6.83
CA PHE A 206 -11.02 3.74 7.29
C PHE A 206 -12.43 3.87 7.87
N GLY A 207 -13.08 5.01 7.59
CA GLY A 207 -14.37 5.39 8.15
C GLY A 207 -14.25 5.90 9.59
N ASP A 208 -15.24 6.67 10.03
CA ASP A 208 -15.34 7.03 11.43
C ASP A 208 -15.73 5.80 12.25
N ALA A 209 -15.01 5.57 13.35
CA ALA A 209 -15.49 4.67 14.38
C ALA A 209 -16.84 5.19 14.93
N LEU A 210 -17.66 4.29 15.49
CA LEU A 210 -18.92 4.71 16.13
C LEU A 210 -18.66 5.79 17.19
N SER A 211 -19.61 6.70 17.39
CA SER A 211 -19.46 7.89 18.26
C SER A 211 -19.15 7.58 19.73
N CYS A 212 -19.28 6.33 20.17
CA CYS A 212 -18.86 5.88 21.49
C CYS A 212 -17.34 5.67 21.64
N ASN A 213 -16.59 5.64 20.54
CA ASN A 213 -15.14 5.48 20.57
C ASN A 213 -14.44 6.80 20.93
N VAL A 214 -13.34 6.71 21.68
CA VAL A 214 -12.58 7.88 22.13
C VAL A 214 -11.28 7.97 21.33
N ASN A 215 -11.03 9.13 20.71
CA ASN A 215 -9.79 9.38 20.01
C ASN A 215 -8.61 9.38 21.01
N VAL A 216 -7.50 8.72 20.67
CA VAL A 216 -6.32 8.61 21.54
C VAL A 216 -5.62 9.95 21.81
N ASN A 217 -5.96 11.00 21.06
CA ASN A 217 -5.48 12.36 21.29
C ASN A 217 -6.39 13.18 22.21
N CYS A 218 -7.50 12.61 22.69
CA CYS A 218 -8.31 13.19 23.78
C CYS A 218 -7.62 12.96 25.15
N PRO A 219 -8.03 13.69 26.22
CA PRO A 219 -7.40 13.59 27.55
C PRO A 219 -7.31 12.17 28.13
N GLU A 220 -8.25 11.29 27.78
CA GLU A 220 -8.23 9.87 28.16
C GLU A 220 -6.98 9.13 27.65
N GLY A 221 -6.39 9.60 26.55
CA GLY A 221 -5.21 9.05 25.91
C GLY A 221 -3.88 9.65 26.36
N ASP A 222 -3.86 10.62 27.27
CA ASP A 222 -2.65 11.33 27.71
C ASP A 222 -1.56 10.35 28.24
N GLY A 223 -1.98 9.24 28.84
CA GLY A 223 -1.10 8.19 29.34
C GLY A 223 -0.50 7.24 28.28
N TRP A 224 -0.98 7.28 27.03
CA TRP A 224 -0.75 6.23 26.00
C TRP A 224 0.00 6.74 24.76
N GLN A 225 0.66 7.89 24.88
CA GLN A 225 1.30 8.57 23.74
C GLN A 225 2.47 7.77 23.14
N LYS A 226 3.08 6.86 23.90
CA LYS A 226 4.15 6.00 23.40
C LYS A 226 3.58 4.80 22.66
N GLU A 227 2.62 4.12 23.30
CA GLU A 227 1.98 2.88 22.88
C GLU A 227 1.14 3.08 21.62
N LYS A 228 0.46 4.23 21.48
CA LYS A 228 -0.33 4.54 20.28
C LYS A 228 0.49 4.45 18.98
N ARG A 229 1.81 4.71 19.06
CA ARG A 229 2.72 4.66 17.91
C ARG A 229 3.14 3.24 17.51
N ALA A 230 2.83 2.25 18.35
CA ALA A 230 3.08 0.84 18.05
C ALA A 230 1.88 0.18 17.36
N VAL A 231 0.69 0.79 17.43
CA VAL A 231 -0.56 0.23 16.90
C VAL A 231 -0.71 0.60 15.42
N ALA A 232 -1.11 -0.37 14.59
CA ALA A 232 -1.44 -0.14 13.20
C ALA A 232 -2.72 -0.87 12.81
N CYS A 233 -3.49 -0.25 11.91
CA CYS A 233 -4.50 -0.95 11.15
C CYS A 233 -3.79 -1.84 10.12
N ILE A 234 -4.24 -3.07 9.95
CA ILE A 234 -3.69 -4.02 9.00
C ILE A 234 -4.74 -4.32 7.94
N TYR A 235 -4.32 -4.26 6.68
CA TYR A 235 -5.14 -4.61 5.53
C TYR A 235 -4.57 -5.85 4.84
N TYR A 236 -5.46 -6.80 4.54
CA TYR A 236 -5.13 -8.01 3.80
C TYR A 236 -6.35 -8.56 3.07
N ASP A 237 -6.23 -8.75 1.76
CA ASP A 237 -7.21 -9.43 0.90
C ASP A 237 -8.68 -8.96 1.06
N GLY A 238 -8.88 -7.66 1.33
CA GLY A 238 -10.22 -7.08 1.52
C GLY A 238 -10.72 -7.03 2.97
N TYR A 239 -9.88 -7.40 3.94
CA TYR A 239 -10.20 -7.36 5.37
C TYR A 239 -9.33 -6.36 6.12
N LEU A 240 -9.91 -5.77 7.17
CA LEU A 240 -9.22 -4.94 8.15
C LEU A 240 -9.17 -5.64 9.51
N CYS A 241 -8.04 -5.48 10.17
CA CYS A 241 -7.80 -5.87 11.55
C CYS A 241 -6.87 -4.84 12.21
N THR A 242 -6.48 -5.09 13.45
CA THR A 242 -5.50 -4.27 14.18
C THR A 242 -4.38 -5.16 14.71
N GLY A 243 -3.19 -4.59 14.84
CA GLY A 243 -2.13 -5.21 15.63
C GLY A 243 -1.19 -4.17 16.22
N ALA A 244 -0.15 -4.64 16.90
CA ALA A 244 0.83 -3.76 17.53
C ALA A 244 2.25 -4.33 17.48
N LEU A 245 3.24 -3.45 17.34
CA LEU A 245 4.63 -3.80 17.57
C LEU A 245 4.86 -4.19 19.04
N ILE A 246 5.57 -5.29 19.26
CA ILE A 246 5.96 -5.78 20.58
C ILE A 246 7.47 -5.84 20.71
N ASN A 247 7.97 -5.43 21.87
CA ASN A 247 9.39 -5.45 22.16
C ASN A 247 9.86 -6.87 22.51
N ASN A 248 11.15 -7.14 22.28
CA ASN A 248 11.84 -8.34 22.71
C ASN A 248 13.29 -7.99 23.12
N THR A 249 14.02 -8.96 23.66
CA THR A 249 15.40 -8.73 24.14
C THR A 249 16.44 -8.64 23.01
N SER A 250 16.09 -9.07 21.79
CA SER A 250 16.97 -9.04 20.61
C SER A 250 16.79 -7.81 19.73
N GLY A 251 15.77 -6.98 19.97
CA GLY A 251 15.43 -5.82 19.15
C GLY A 251 14.81 -6.16 17.79
N GLU A 252 14.20 -7.34 17.64
CA GLU A 252 13.51 -7.70 16.39
C GLU A 252 12.13 -7.04 16.29
N ASP A 253 11.69 -6.72 15.07
CA ASP A 253 10.39 -6.11 14.82
C ASP A 253 9.28 -7.17 14.78
N TYR A 254 8.73 -7.52 15.94
CA TYR A 254 7.55 -8.39 16.02
C TYR A 254 6.26 -7.58 16.01
N PHE A 255 5.31 -8.00 15.18
CA PHE A 255 3.98 -7.41 15.10
C PHE A 255 2.92 -8.42 15.54
N LEU A 256 2.28 -8.17 16.68
CA LEU A 256 1.24 -9.02 17.26
C LEU A 256 -0.13 -8.69 16.67
N THR A 257 -0.88 -9.73 16.31
CA THR A 257 -2.24 -9.64 15.77
C THR A 257 -3.06 -10.89 16.14
N ALA A 258 -4.36 -10.89 15.83
CA ALA A 258 -5.24 -12.02 16.07
C ALA A 258 -5.16 -13.07 14.94
N ASN A 259 -5.20 -14.35 15.31
CA ASN A 259 -5.15 -15.47 14.36
C ASN A 259 -6.31 -15.42 13.33
N HIS A 260 -7.51 -15.03 13.76
CA HIS A 260 -8.68 -15.00 12.88
C HIS A 260 -8.55 -14.02 11.71
N CYS A 261 -7.62 -13.05 11.78
CA CYS A 261 -7.33 -12.11 10.70
C CYS A 261 -6.64 -12.77 9.49
N PHE A 262 -5.94 -13.89 9.72
CA PHE A 262 -5.05 -14.51 8.74
C PHE A 262 -5.17 -16.03 8.78
N SER A 263 -6.39 -16.56 8.87
CA SER A 263 -6.64 -18.00 8.85
C SER A 263 -5.79 -18.68 7.75
N ASN A 264 -5.01 -19.70 8.14
CA ASN A 264 -4.02 -20.46 7.33
C ASN A 264 -2.55 -19.97 7.33
N TYR A 265 -2.21 -18.96 8.13
CA TYR A 265 -0.83 -18.51 8.31
C TYR A 265 -0.26 -18.88 9.68
N ASP A 266 1.06 -19.08 9.75
CA ASP A 266 1.75 -19.41 11.01
C ASP A 266 2.91 -18.44 11.32
N ALA A 267 3.27 -18.38 12.61
CA ALA A 267 4.40 -17.59 13.09
C ALA A 267 5.76 -18.27 12.87
N GLN A 268 5.79 -19.50 12.34
CA GLN A 268 7.00 -20.28 12.08
C GLN A 268 7.54 -20.07 10.66
N GLY A 269 6.78 -19.37 9.80
CA GLY A 269 7.17 -19.02 8.45
C GLY A 269 6.96 -20.13 7.43
N ASN A 270 6.20 -21.20 7.74
CA ASN A 270 5.89 -22.24 6.74
C ASN A 270 4.90 -21.72 5.69
N SER A 271 4.01 -20.80 6.10
CA SER A 271 3.19 -19.97 5.23
C SER A 271 3.43 -18.49 5.56
N GLN A 272 4.07 -17.77 4.64
CA GLN A 272 4.42 -16.36 4.84
C GLN A 272 3.35 -15.42 4.28
N ILE A 273 3.00 -14.38 5.04
CA ILE A 273 2.08 -13.32 4.61
C ILE A 273 2.87 -12.20 3.94
N ASN A 274 3.08 -12.29 2.63
CA ASN A 274 3.81 -11.28 1.86
C ASN A 274 2.92 -10.15 1.29
N GLN A 275 1.63 -10.19 1.57
CA GLN A 275 0.62 -9.28 1.00
C GLN A 275 -0.11 -8.43 2.06
N MET A 276 0.32 -8.51 3.33
CA MET A 276 -0.20 -7.64 4.38
C MET A 276 0.35 -6.23 4.23
N ILE A 277 -0.52 -5.25 4.44
CA ILE A 277 -0.20 -3.83 4.40
C ILE A 277 -0.50 -3.21 5.76
N PHE A 278 0.49 -2.52 6.33
CA PHE A 278 0.29 -1.67 7.49
C PHE A 278 -0.25 -0.32 7.05
N LEU A 279 -1.37 0.07 7.64
CA LEU A 279 -2.03 1.34 7.43
C LEU A 279 -1.82 2.17 8.70
N LEU A 280 -1.07 3.25 8.56
CA LEU A 280 -0.74 4.15 9.65
C LEU A 280 -1.55 5.43 9.43
N GLU A 281 -2.47 5.72 10.35
CA GLU A 281 -3.04 7.06 10.48
C GLU A 281 -2.04 7.91 11.28
N LEU A 282 -1.67 9.08 10.74
CA LEU A 282 -0.81 10.06 11.41
C LEU A 282 -1.62 10.96 12.33
#